data_AF-A0AA42FL35-F1
#
_entry.id   AF-A0AA42FL35-F1
#
_cell.length_a   1.000
_cell.length_b   1.000
_cell.length_c   1.000
_cell.angle_alpha   90.00
_cell.angle_beta   90.00
_cell.angle_gamma   90.00
#
_symmetry.space_group_name_H-M   'P 1'
#
loop_
_entity.id
_entity.type
_entity.pdbx_description
1 polymer ?
#
loop_
_entity_poly.entity_id
_entity_poly.type
_entity_poly.pdbx_seq_one_letter_code
_entity_poly.pdbx_strand_id
1 'polypeptide(L)'
;MGYYLFLIISTLLLLYALKRLIANPKRTIKFRNKIIFKLIRGINSYRRYIYSSGSLRRSLVVLVGISIWYLAIIPYHINFIDNIAYSLIAAFIFDTCLNYEKDHIAKVLISSKWHSDIYSSFDRYRAICELLGLDRNKPNSKTLTDYFFSLFVHPRTDIAADKEHRLYWPFDSNGCSIIDIKEGESIRPTFLRFIKDDAEFINSFYKEANTMLAFPTTSKEARAFNNICVRLYNNISGDTNEYSTAELYKSQIQEYLNQRFIFFNHVESVMGHYGH
;
A
#
# COMPACT_ATOMS: atom_id res chain seq x y z
N MET A 1 2.33 -16.60 12.63
CA MET A 1 3.46 -17.39 13.18
C MET A 1 4.85 -16.95 12.70
N GLY A 2 5.06 -16.41 11.49
CA GLY A 2 6.39 -15.98 11.01
C GLY A 2 7.08 -14.85 11.82
N TYR A 3 6.31 -14.01 12.53
CA TYR A 3 6.83 -12.97 13.41
C TYR A 3 7.62 -13.52 14.61
N TYR A 4 7.19 -14.65 15.18
CA TYR A 4 7.83 -15.26 16.36
C TYR A 4 9.15 -15.95 16.00
N LEU A 5 9.23 -16.55 14.81
CA LEU A 5 10.41 -17.25 14.30
C LEU A 5 11.54 -16.29 13.95
N PHE A 6 11.17 -15.16 13.32
CA PHE A 6 12.08 -14.05 13.07
C PHE A 6 12.56 -13.43 14.40
N LEU A 7 11.67 -13.26 15.39
CA LEU A 7 12.04 -12.86 16.74
C LEU A 7 13.05 -13.84 17.33
N ILE A 8 12.83 -15.16 17.26
CA ILE A 8 13.76 -16.16 17.83
C ILE A 8 15.14 -16.09 17.17
N ILE A 9 15.24 -16.03 15.84
CA ILE A 9 16.52 -15.91 15.13
C ILE A 9 17.22 -14.59 15.47
N SER A 10 16.45 -13.50 15.51
CA SER A 10 16.95 -12.18 15.95
C SER A 10 17.42 -12.21 17.39
N THR A 11 16.73 -12.93 18.27
CA THR A 11 17.05 -13.06 19.70
C THR A 11 18.30 -13.92 19.90
N LEU A 12 18.48 -14.97 19.10
CA LEU A 12 19.69 -15.81 19.11
C LEU A 12 20.93 -15.06 18.59
N LEU A 13 20.78 -14.29 17.50
CA LEU A 13 21.84 -13.41 17.00
C LEU A 13 22.15 -12.28 17.98
N LEU A 14 21.13 -11.72 18.65
CA LEU A 14 21.28 -10.74 19.71
C LEU A 14 22.00 -11.34 20.93
N LEU A 15 21.65 -12.55 21.36
CA LEU A 15 22.29 -13.27 22.47
C LEU A 15 23.76 -13.58 22.14
N TYR A 16 24.07 -13.96 20.91
CA TYR A 16 25.43 -14.19 20.44
C TYR A 16 26.26 -12.88 20.43
N ALA A 17 25.69 -11.79 19.92
CA ALA A 17 26.33 -10.46 19.97
C ALA A 17 26.50 -9.94 21.42
N LEU A 18 25.52 -10.18 22.28
CA LEU A 18 25.55 -9.85 23.71
C LEU A 18 26.65 -10.65 24.44
N LYS A 19 26.81 -11.94 24.15
CA LYS A 19 27.88 -12.78 24.71
C LYS A 19 29.28 -12.23 24.37
N ARG A 20 29.45 -11.67 23.16
CA ARG A 20 30.70 -11.02 22.72
C ARG A 20 30.91 -9.62 23.32
N LEU A 21 29.84 -8.93 23.70
CA LEU A 21 29.82 -7.59 24.31
C LEU A 21 30.01 -7.58 25.84
N ILE A 22 29.61 -8.66 26.54
CA ILE A 22 29.79 -8.83 28.00
C ILE A 22 31.28 -8.87 28.40
N ALA A 23 32.18 -9.07 27.45
CA ALA A 23 33.63 -9.04 27.67
C ALA A 23 34.22 -7.64 27.96
N ASN A 24 33.46 -6.53 27.90
CA ASN A 24 34.04 -5.20 28.20
C ASN A 24 33.00 -4.13 28.69
N PRO A 25 32.84 -3.89 30.00
CA PRO A 25 31.59 -3.35 30.57
C PRO A 25 31.43 -1.81 30.69
N LYS A 26 32.41 -0.96 30.36
CA LYS A 26 32.32 0.50 30.67
C LYS A 26 32.04 1.43 29.48
N ARG A 27 32.25 1.01 28.23
CA ARG A 27 31.82 1.73 27.01
C ARG A 27 30.47 1.22 26.44
N THR A 28 29.88 0.23 27.10
CA THR A 28 28.89 -0.66 26.51
C THR A 28 27.46 -0.17 26.53
N ILE A 29 26.99 0.70 27.43
CA ILE A 29 25.54 0.99 27.50
C ILE A 29 25.05 1.84 26.30
N LYS A 30 25.74 2.95 25.98
CA LYS A 30 25.44 3.76 24.78
C LYS A 30 25.68 2.98 23.49
N PHE A 31 26.74 2.16 23.44
CA PHE A 31 27.07 1.33 22.29
C PHE A 31 26.07 0.17 22.10
N ARG A 32 25.63 -0.46 23.20
CA ARG A 32 24.60 -1.51 23.25
C ARG A 32 23.27 -0.97 22.77
N ASN A 33 22.82 0.17 23.28
CA ASN A 33 21.58 0.78 22.82
C ASN A 33 21.67 1.14 21.33
N LYS A 34 22.80 1.70 20.86
CA LYS A 34 23.02 1.99 19.44
C LYS A 34 22.98 0.74 18.55
N ILE A 35 23.57 -0.38 19.01
CA ILE A 35 23.53 -1.66 18.29
C ILE A 35 22.11 -2.24 18.27
N ILE A 36 21.42 -2.25 19.42
CA ILE A 36 20.04 -2.72 19.52
C ILE A 36 19.12 -1.91 18.60
N PHE A 37 19.23 -0.58 18.59
CA PHE A 37 18.47 0.27 17.68
C PHE A 37 18.78 -0.02 16.21
N LYS A 38 20.06 -0.21 15.85
CA LYS A 38 20.45 -0.60 14.48
C LYS A 38 19.88 -1.96 14.08
N LEU A 39 19.90 -2.93 14.99
CA LEU A 39 19.32 -4.25 14.77
C LEU A 39 17.81 -4.16 14.59
N ILE A 40 17.09 -3.49 15.49
CA ILE A 40 15.64 -3.28 15.37
C ILE A 40 15.29 -2.59 14.04
N ARG A 41 16.06 -1.58 13.63
CA ARG A 41 15.86 -0.88 12.35
C ARG A 41 16.09 -1.81 11.16
N GLY A 42 17.19 -2.57 11.16
CA GLY A 42 17.49 -3.55 10.11
C GLY A 42 16.41 -4.63 10.02
N ILE A 43 15.97 -5.14 11.16
CA ILE A 43 14.86 -6.07 11.32
C ILE A 43 13.57 -5.52 10.69
N ASN A 44 13.20 -4.29 11.05
CA ASN A 44 11.97 -3.67 10.55
C ASN A 44 12.04 -3.38 9.05
N SER A 45 13.22 -2.99 8.55
CA SER A 45 13.48 -2.78 7.12
C SER A 45 13.32 -4.09 6.34
N TYR A 46 13.94 -5.16 6.84
CA TYR A 46 13.85 -6.48 6.24
C TYR A 46 12.43 -7.06 6.30
N ARG A 47 11.73 -6.85 7.41
CA ARG A 47 10.32 -7.19 7.55
C ARG A 47 9.47 -6.52 6.45
N ARG A 48 9.61 -5.21 6.28
CA ARG A 48 8.90 -4.45 5.22
C ARG A 48 9.25 -4.94 3.82
N TYR A 49 10.51 -5.27 3.59
CA TYR A 49 10.96 -5.89 2.35
C TYR A 49 10.27 -7.23 2.08
N ILE A 50 10.20 -8.13 3.05
CA ILE A 50 9.50 -9.41 2.90
C ILE A 50 8.01 -9.19 2.59
N TYR A 51 7.34 -8.31 3.34
CA TYR A 51 5.91 -8.06 3.15
C TYR A 51 5.58 -7.52 1.76
N SER A 52 6.47 -6.68 1.20
CA SER A 52 6.31 -6.05 -0.11
C SER A 52 6.79 -6.91 -1.29
N SER A 53 7.48 -8.03 -1.06
CA SER A 53 8.14 -8.82 -2.13
C SER A 53 7.40 -10.10 -2.55
N GLY A 54 6.15 -10.28 -2.13
CA GLY A 54 5.29 -11.36 -2.62
C GLY A 54 5.24 -12.62 -1.75
N SER A 55 4.39 -13.56 -2.14
CA SER A 55 4.12 -14.79 -1.37
C SER A 55 5.33 -15.73 -1.30
N LEU A 56 6.10 -15.86 -2.38
CA LEU A 56 7.22 -16.80 -2.46
C LEU A 56 8.31 -16.49 -1.42
N ARG A 57 8.74 -15.24 -1.32
CA ARG A 57 9.70 -14.80 -0.29
C ARG A 57 9.14 -15.00 1.12
N ARG A 58 7.85 -14.70 1.35
CA ARG A 58 7.19 -14.97 2.65
C ARG A 58 7.21 -16.46 3.00
N SER A 59 6.94 -17.33 2.03
CA SER A 59 7.03 -18.78 2.21
C SER A 59 8.45 -19.23 2.51
N LEU A 60 9.46 -18.67 1.83
CA LEU A 60 10.87 -18.97 2.10
C LEU A 60 11.25 -18.65 3.55
N VAL A 61 10.83 -17.50 4.10
CA VAL A 61 11.09 -17.17 5.51
C VAL A 61 10.49 -18.21 6.46
N VAL A 62 9.26 -18.65 6.20
CA VAL A 62 8.59 -19.66 7.02
C VAL A 62 9.33 -20.99 6.93
N LEU A 63 9.66 -21.42 5.71
CA LEU A 63 10.39 -22.66 5.47
C LEU A 63 11.76 -22.66 6.13
N VAL A 64 12.51 -21.56 6.05
CA VAL A 64 13.83 -21.41 6.68
C VAL A 64 13.74 -21.58 8.19
N GLY A 65 12.77 -20.98 8.85
CA GLY A 65 12.70 -21.17 10.29
C GLY A 65 12.10 -22.52 10.70
N ILE A 66 11.30 -23.19 9.86
CA ILE A 66 11.00 -24.62 10.03
C ILE A 66 12.29 -25.44 9.89
N SER A 67 13.15 -25.13 8.92
CA SER A 67 14.45 -25.78 8.72
C SER A 67 15.39 -25.58 9.90
N ILE A 68 15.47 -24.37 10.46
CA ILE A 68 16.27 -24.09 11.66
C ILE A 68 15.71 -24.82 12.88
N TRP A 69 14.38 -24.82 13.05
CA TRP A 69 13.72 -25.55 14.12
C TRP A 69 14.00 -27.06 14.04
N TYR A 70 13.87 -27.63 12.83
CA TYR A 70 14.18 -29.03 12.55
C TYR A 70 15.63 -29.37 12.94
N LEU A 71 16.60 -28.61 12.42
CA LEU A 71 18.03 -28.84 12.67
C LEU A 71 18.43 -28.65 14.13
N ALA A 72 17.73 -27.81 14.89
CA ALA A 72 18.10 -27.48 16.27
C ALA A 72 17.47 -28.40 17.32
N ILE A 73 16.29 -28.95 17.05
CA ILE A 73 15.47 -29.62 18.08
C ILE A 73 15.31 -31.11 17.82
N ILE A 74 15.35 -31.56 16.56
CA ILE A 74 15.15 -32.97 16.25
C ILE A 74 16.48 -33.71 16.40
N PRO A 75 16.58 -34.72 17.30
CA PRO A 75 17.83 -35.42 17.56
C PRO A 75 18.17 -36.47 16.49
N TYR A 76 17.20 -36.85 15.64
CA TYR A 76 17.35 -37.84 14.59
C TYR A 76 17.33 -37.18 13.22
N HIS A 77 18.51 -37.08 12.63
CA HIS A 77 18.71 -36.42 11.36
C HIS A 77 18.58 -37.39 10.19
N ILE A 78 17.78 -37.00 9.20
CA ILE A 78 17.69 -37.69 7.91
C ILE A 78 18.50 -36.84 6.92
N ASN A 79 19.61 -37.37 6.38
CA ASN A 79 20.54 -36.63 5.50
C ASN A 79 19.85 -35.88 4.36
N PHE A 80 18.79 -36.45 3.80
CA PHE A 80 17.98 -35.79 2.77
C PHE A 80 17.27 -34.52 3.28
N ILE A 81 16.66 -34.58 4.47
CA ILE A 81 15.95 -33.45 5.08
C ILE A 81 16.94 -32.39 5.53
N ASP A 82 18.10 -32.78 6.07
CA ASP A 82 19.19 -31.86 6.40
C ASP A 82 19.65 -31.09 5.16
N ASN A 83 19.88 -31.78 4.03
CA ASN A 83 20.30 -31.13 2.78
C ASN A 83 19.26 -30.13 2.27
N ILE A 84 17.97 -30.45 2.39
CA ILE A 84 16.88 -29.51 2.07
C ILE A 84 16.91 -28.31 3.02
N ALA A 85 17.07 -28.55 4.32
CA ALA A 85 17.12 -27.50 5.33
C ALA A 85 18.29 -26.54 5.10
N TYR A 86 19.50 -27.06 4.85
CA TYR A 86 20.66 -26.24 4.52
C TYR A 86 20.49 -25.49 3.20
N SER A 87 19.87 -26.11 2.18
CA SER A 87 19.59 -25.45 0.89
C SER A 87 18.61 -24.28 1.04
N LEU A 88 17.57 -24.43 1.85
CA LEU A 88 16.60 -23.36 2.14
C LEU A 88 17.26 -22.21 2.90
N ILE A 89 18.11 -22.52 3.89
CA ILE A 89 18.88 -21.52 4.64
C ILE A 89 19.86 -20.79 3.70
N ALA A 90 20.56 -21.50 2.82
CA ALA A 90 21.47 -20.91 1.85
C ALA A 90 20.74 -19.99 0.86
N ALA A 91 19.61 -20.44 0.30
CA ALA A 91 18.77 -19.63 -0.59
C ALA A 91 18.28 -18.35 0.08
N PHE A 92 17.94 -18.42 1.37
CA PHE A 92 17.56 -17.26 2.17
C PHE A 92 18.71 -16.29 2.42
N ILE A 93 19.92 -16.79 2.68
CA ILE A 93 21.12 -15.95 2.81
C ILE A 93 21.41 -15.23 1.49
N PHE A 94 21.37 -15.93 0.36
CA PHE A 94 21.57 -15.32 -0.95
C PHE A 94 20.51 -14.25 -1.27
N ASP A 95 19.23 -14.51 -1.01
CA ASP A 95 18.17 -13.52 -1.22
C ASP A 95 18.32 -12.30 -0.31
N THR A 96 18.77 -12.52 0.94
CA THR A 96 18.93 -11.44 1.94
C THR A 96 20.20 -10.61 1.74
N CYS A 97 21.27 -11.19 1.20
CA CYS A 97 22.55 -10.51 1.05
C CYS A 97 22.77 -9.93 -0.35
N LEU A 98 22.32 -10.59 -1.42
CA LEU A 98 22.53 -10.13 -2.79
C LEU A 98 21.32 -9.37 -3.35
N ASN A 99 20.12 -9.91 -3.16
CA ASN A 99 18.94 -9.32 -3.79
C ASN A 99 18.34 -8.19 -2.96
N TYR A 100 18.44 -8.24 -1.62
CA TYR A 100 17.86 -7.23 -0.74
C TYR A 100 18.31 -5.81 -1.08
N GLU A 101 19.61 -5.55 -1.23
CA GLU A 101 20.12 -4.19 -1.45
C GLU A 101 19.66 -3.63 -2.80
N LYS A 102 19.81 -4.43 -3.86
CA LYS A 102 19.38 -4.07 -5.22
C LYS A 102 17.87 -3.81 -5.29
N ASP A 103 17.06 -4.71 -4.74
CA ASP A 103 15.60 -4.61 -4.74
C ASP A 103 15.11 -3.47 -3.83
N HIS A 104 15.79 -3.23 -2.71
CA HIS A 104 15.48 -2.13 -1.81
C HIS A 104 15.69 -0.78 -2.50
N ILE A 105 16.80 -0.60 -3.23
CA ILE A 105 17.04 0.63 -4.01
C ILE A 105 15.95 0.81 -5.06
N ALA A 106 15.60 -0.25 -5.81
CA ALA A 106 14.53 -0.17 -6.81
C ALA A 106 13.17 0.21 -6.19
N LYS A 107 12.82 -0.39 -5.04
CA LYS A 107 11.59 -0.06 -4.30
C LYS A 107 11.57 1.38 -3.80
N VAL A 108 12.70 1.91 -3.32
CA VAL A 108 12.82 3.33 -2.94
C VAL A 108 12.56 4.22 -4.14
N LEU A 109 13.26 4.00 -5.26
CA LEU A 109 13.10 4.83 -6.47
C LEU A 109 11.64 4.83 -6.97
N ILE A 110 11.01 3.66 -7.04
CA ILE A 110 9.62 3.53 -7.47
C ILE A 110 8.67 4.16 -6.46
N SER A 111 8.91 3.97 -5.16
CA SER A 111 8.08 4.61 -4.13
C SER A 111 8.17 6.12 -4.17
N SER A 112 9.38 6.68 -4.36
CA SER A 112 9.57 8.13 -4.48
C SER A 112 8.88 8.68 -5.73
N LYS A 113 8.93 7.96 -6.85
CA LYS A 113 8.21 8.32 -8.08
C LYS A 113 6.71 8.47 -7.84
N TRP A 114 6.08 7.51 -7.16
CA TRP A 114 4.63 7.48 -6.96
C TRP A 114 4.15 8.22 -5.73
N HIS A 115 5.06 8.70 -4.87
CA HIS A 115 4.72 9.29 -3.58
C HIS A 115 3.70 10.43 -3.75
N SER A 116 4.06 11.46 -4.52
CA SER A 116 3.19 12.62 -4.72
C SER A 116 1.81 12.27 -5.26
N ASP A 117 1.73 11.35 -6.22
CA ASP A 117 0.46 10.94 -6.84
C ASP A 117 -0.44 10.16 -5.88
N ILE A 118 0.15 9.28 -5.05
CA ILE A 118 -0.57 8.52 -4.02
C ILE A 118 -1.13 9.47 -2.96
N TYR A 119 -0.30 10.38 -2.43
CA TYR A 119 -0.73 11.33 -1.40
C TYR A 119 -1.71 12.37 -1.95
N SER A 120 -1.53 12.81 -3.19
CA SER A 120 -2.52 13.62 -3.89
C SER A 120 -3.88 12.93 -3.95
N SER A 121 -3.92 11.61 -4.17
CA SER A 121 -5.17 10.85 -4.19
C SER A 121 -5.84 10.81 -2.82
N PHE A 122 -5.08 10.74 -1.73
CA PHE A 122 -5.62 10.89 -0.38
C PHE A 122 -6.16 12.29 -0.11
N ASP A 123 -5.48 13.33 -0.59
CA ASP A 123 -5.92 14.71 -0.39
C ASP A 123 -7.19 15.03 -1.19
N ARG A 124 -7.30 14.56 -2.44
CA ARG A 124 -8.54 14.65 -3.23
C ARG A 124 -9.73 13.99 -2.49
N TYR A 125 -9.50 12.84 -1.85
CA TYR A 125 -10.55 12.18 -1.07
C TYR A 125 -10.97 13.02 0.15
N ARG A 126 -10.01 13.61 0.86
CA ARG A 126 -10.29 14.52 1.98
C ARG A 126 -11.08 15.74 1.53
N ALA A 127 -10.76 16.30 0.37
CA ALA A 127 -11.48 17.41 -0.23
C ALA A 127 -12.94 17.05 -0.57
N ILE A 128 -13.19 15.86 -1.14
CA ILE A 128 -14.56 15.37 -1.38
C ILE A 128 -15.32 15.17 -0.06
N CYS A 129 -14.69 14.60 0.96
CA CYS A 129 -15.32 14.47 2.27
C CYS A 129 -15.64 15.83 2.89
N GLU A 130 -14.74 16.81 2.77
CA GLU A 130 -14.94 18.19 3.23
C GLU A 130 -16.13 18.87 2.54
N LEU A 131 -16.21 18.74 1.21
CA LEU A 131 -17.31 19.27 0.40
C LEU A 131 -18.68 18.70 0.84
N LEU A 132 -18.71 17.45 1.30
CA LEU A 132 -19.92 16.77 1.75
C LEU A 132 -20.19 16.89 3.27
N GLY A 133 -19.34 17.60 4.02
CA GLY A 133 -19.45 17.67 5.47
C GLY A 133 -19.23 16.32 6.19
N LEU A 134 -18.52 15.38 5.56
CA LEU A 134 -18.23 14.06 6.10
C LEU A 134 -16.94 14.05 6.94
N ASP A 135 -16.88 13.16 7.94
CA ASP A 135 -15.67 12.96 8.73
C ASP A 135 -14.54 12.39 7.85
N ARG A 136 -13.49 13.20 7.65
CA ARG A 136 -12.31 12.86 6.83
C ARG A 136 -11.55 11.63 7.35
N ASN A 137 -11.72 11.28 8.63
CA ASN A 137 -11.05 10.16 9.28
C ASN A 137 -11.89 8.86 9.29
N LYS A 138 -13.17 8.93 8.89
CA LYS A 138 -14.07 7.77 8.84
C LYS A 138 -14.65 7.61 7.44
N PRO A 139 -14.18 6.62 6.66
CA PRO A 139 -14.73 6.36 5.34
C PRO A 139 -16.18 5.87 5.47
N ASN A 140 -17.15 6.75 5.19
CA ASN A 140 -18.55 6.36 5.10
C ASN A 140 -18.89 6.05 3.64
N SER A 141 -18.48 4.86 3.18
CA SER A 141 -18.67 4.44 1.79
C SER A 141 -20.14 4.44 1.37
N LYS A 142 -21.07 4.17 2.29
CA LYS A 142 -22.51 4.22 2.01
C LYS A 142 -22.98 5.63 1.68
N THR A 143 -22.66 6.61 2.53
CA THR A 143 -23.06 8.01 2.29
C THR A 143 -22.40 8.57 1.04
N LEU A 144 -21.11 8.31 0.80
CA LEU A 144 -20.45 8.67 -0.46
C LEU A 144 -21.12 8.01 -1.67
N THR A 145 -21.49 6.74 -1.57
CA THR A 145 -22.20 6.03 -2.65
C THR A 145 -23.52 6.72 -2.96
N ASP A 146 -24.30 7.08 -1.93
CA ASP A 146 -25.58 7.76 -2.11
C ASP A 146 -25.40 9.13 -2.78
N TYR A 147 -24.38 9.92 -2.39
CA TYR A 147 -24.07 11.21 -3.04
C TYR A 147 -23.69 11.05 -4.52
N PHE A 148 -22.77 10.15 -4.84
CA PHE A 148 -22.38 9.89 -6.23
C PHE A 148 -23.57 9.38 -7.05
N PHE A 149 -24.38 8.51 -6.47
CA PHE A 149 -25.56 7.96 -7.14
C PHE A 149 -26.59 9.05 -7.45
N SER A 150 -26.93 9.89 -6.47
CA SER A 150 -27.82 11.04 -6.66
C SER A 150 -27.30 12.00 -7.72
N LEU A 151 -26.00 12.29 -7.71
CA LEU A 151 -25.37 13.20 -8.66
C LEU A 151 -25.43 12.71 -10.10
N PHE A 152 -25.16 11.44 -10.36
CA PHE A 152 -25.00 10.95 -11.73
C PHE A 152 -26.24 10.26 -12.31
N VAL A 153 -27.12 9.71 -11.47
CA VAL A 153 -28.31 8.95 -11.93
C VAL A 153 -29.59 9.80 -11.91
N HIS A 154 -29.67 10.83 -11.06
CA HIS A 154 -30.82 11.72 -10.99
C HIS A 154 -30.49 13.11 -11.59
N PRO A 155 -30.60 13.31 -12.91
CA PRO A 155 -30.25 14.57 -13.58
C PRO A 155 -31.13 15.78 -13.18
N ARG A 156 -32.22 15.58 -12.42
CA ARG A 156 -33.08 16.66 -11.90
C ARG A 156 -32.67 17.17 -10.51
N THR A 157 -31.70 16.54 -9.87
CA THR A 157 -31.14 16.95 -8.57
C THR A 157 -29.65 17.14 -8.74
N ASP A 158 -29.29 18.19 -9.47
CA ASP A 158 -27.91 18.68 -9.39
C ASP A 158 -27.71 19.19 -7.96
N ILE A 159 -26.70 18.65 -7.27
CA ILE A 159 -26.43 19.05 -5.90
C ILE A 159 -25.57 20.31 -5.99
N ALA A 160 -26.16 21.44 -5.62
CA ALA A 160 -25.44 22.69 -5.51
C ALA A 160 -24.62 22.73 -4.23
N ALA A 161 -23.48 23.41 -4.28
CA ALA A 161 -22.70 23.72 -3.09
C ALA A 161 -23.54 24.59 -2.14
N ASP A 162 -23.57 24.18 -0.86
CA ASP A 162 -24.29 24.84 0.22
C ASP A 162 -23.63 26.16 0.69
N LYS A 163 -22.36 26.34 0.34
CA LYS A 163 -21.54 27.51 0.63
C LYS A 163 -20.35 27.57 -0.33
N GLU A 164 -19.54 28.61 -0.23
CA GLU A 164 -18.26 28.67 -0.93
C GLU A 164 -17.27 27.64 -0.37
N HIS A 165 -16.67 26.84 -1.25
CA HIS A 165 -15.66 25.84 -0.92
C HIS A 165 -14.37 26.12 -1.69
N ARG A 166 -13.25 26.02 -0.99
CA ARG A 166 -11.92 26.12 -1.57
C ARG A 166 -11.19 24.80 -1.37
N LEU A 167 -11.18 23.96 -2.40
CA LEU A 167 -10.67 22.60 -2.35
C LEU A 167 -9.23 22.55 -2.89
N TYR A 168 -8.32 22.07 -2.06
CA TYR A 168 -6.97 21.75 -2.50
C TYR A 168 -7.01 20.47 -3.33
N TRP A 169 -6.60 20.58 -4.59
CA TRP A 169 -6.51 19.51 -5.58
C TRP A 169 -4.99 19.20 -5.81
N PRO A 170 -4.59 18.19 -6.62
CA PRO A 170 -3.25 17.65 -6.65
C PRO A 170 -2.12 18.67 -6.63
N PHE A 171 -1.10 18.29 -5.88
CA PHE A 171 0.26 18.77 -5.98
C PHE A 171 0.91 18.06 -7.16
N ASP A 172 0.96 18.72 -8.31
CA ASP A 172 1.86 18.32 -9.38
C ASP A 172 3.20 19.08 -9.23
N SER A 173 4.12 18.85 -10.15
CA SER A 173 5.38 19.60 -10.24
C SER A 173 5.21 21.12 -10.47
N ASN A 174 4.01 21.59 -10.79
CA ASN A 174 3.66 23.00 -10.99
C ASN A 174 3.02 23.63 -9.75
N GLY A 175 2.78 22.86 -8.68
CA GLY A 175 2.26 23.33 -7.40
C GLY A 175 0.89 22.75 -7.05
N CYS A 176 0.25 23.33 -6.03
CA CYS A 176 -1.09 22.93 -5.61
C CYS A 176 -2.14 23.63 -6.48
N SER A 177 -2.94 22.84 -7.19
CA SER A 177 -4.12 23.37 -7.86
C SER A 177 -5.26 23.56 -6.86
N ILE A 178 -6.02 24.65 -7.01
CA ILE A 178 -7.16 24.96 -6.15
C ILE A 178 -8.42 24.94 -7.01
N ILE A 179 -9.46 24.28 -6.51
CA ILE A 179 -10.80 24.33 -7.08
C ILE A 179 -11.64 25.20 -6.16
N ASP A 180 -12.05 26.36 -6.67
CA ASP A 180 -13.02 27.23 -6.02
C ASP A 180 -14.42 26.84 -6.53
N ILE A 181 -15.34 26.54 -5.61
CA ILE A 181 -16.74 26.23 -5.90
C ILE A 181 -17.57 27.26 -5.16
N LYS A 182 -18.32 28.09 -5.90
CA LYS A 182 -19.18 29.11 -5.28
C LYS A 182 -20.46 28.49 -4.74
N GLU A 183 -21.05 29.15 -3.75
CA GLU A 183 -22.40 28.80 -3.29
C GLU A 183 -23.38 28.78 -4.48
N GLY A 184 -24.18 27.72 -4.56
CA GLY A 184 -25.11 27.52 -5.67
C GLY A 184 -24.52 26.87 -6.93
N GLU A 185 -23.19 26.72 -7.04
CA GLU A 185 -22.57 26.02 -8.18
C GLU A 185 -22.74 24.50 -8.05
N SER A 186 -22.90 23.84 -9.21
CA SER A 186 -22.95 22.38 -9.29
C SER A 186 -21.66 21.74 -8.79
N ILE A 187 -21.78 20.75 -7.90
CA ILE A 187 -20.62 19.95 -7.48
C ILE A 187 -20.31 18.79 -8.44
N ARG A 188 -21.20 18.49 -9.40
CA ARG A 188 -21.03 17.37 -10.34
C ARG A 188 -19.69 17.40 -11.09
N PRO A 189 -19.20 18.53 -11.64
CA PRO A 189 -17.91 18.58 -12.31
C PRO A 189 -16.74 18.15 -11.43
N THR A 190 -16.78 18.50 -10.14
CA THR A 190 -15.75 18.14 -9.16
C THR A 190 -15.72 16.63 -8.90
N PHE A 191 -16.89 15.99 -8.80
CA PHE A 191 -16.99 14.54 -8.64
C PHE A 191 -16.56 13.80 -9.91
N LEU A 192 -16.90 14.33 -11.09
CA LEU A 192 -16.45 13.74 -12.36
C LEU A 192 -14.92 13.83 -12.47
N ARG A 193 -14.34 14.98 -12.12
CA ARG A 193 -12.89 15.16 -12.07
C ARG A 193 -12.23 14.21 -11.07
N PHE A 194 -12.83 13.98 -9.91
CA PHE A 194 -12.32 13.02 -8.93
C PHE A 194 -12.17 11.61 -9.50
N ILE A 195 -13.21 11.10 -10.18
CA ILE A 195 -13.18 9.77 -10.79
C ILE A 195 -12.19 9.74 -11.97
N LYS A 196 -12.14 10.82 -12.76
CA LYS A 196 -11.21 10.95 -13.88
C LYS A 196 -9.76 10.85 -13.41
N ASP A 197 -9.38 11.66 -12.42
CA ASP A 197 -8.01 11.72 -11.91
C ASP A 197 -7.59 10.38 -11.29
N ASP A 198 -8.52 9.70 -10.60
CA ASP A 198 -8.29 8.34 -10.10
C ASP A 198 -8.10 7.34 -11.25
N ALA A 199 -8.87 7.44 -12.34
CA ALA A 199 -8.77 6.57 -13.51
C ALA A 199 -7.44 6.76 -14.26
N GLU A 200 -7.00 8.00 -14.46
CA GLU A 200 -5.71 8.32 -15.10
C GLU A 200 -4.54 7.81 -14.27
N PHE A 201 -4.58 8.05 -12.96
CA PHE A 201 -3.57 7.55 -12.02
C PHE A 201 -3.51 6.02 -12.03
N ILE A 202 -4.63 5.33 -11.78
CA ILE A 202 -4.60 3.87 -11.59
C ILE A 202 -4.24 3.13 -12.88
N ASN A 203 -4.66 3.66 -14.04
CA ASN A 203 -4.31 3.10 -15.34
C ASN A 203 -2.81 3.21 -15.61
N SER A 204 -2.19 4.34 -15.24
CA SER A 204 -0.75 4.55 -15.34
C SER A 204 0.02 3.67 -14.36
N PHE A 205 -0.43 3.62 -13.10
CA PHE A 205 0.15 2.81 -12.03
C PHE A 205 0.12 1.32 -12.37
N TYR A 206 -1.04 0.80 -12.78
CA TYR A 206 -1.23 -0.62 -13.10
C TYR A 206 -0.42 -1.08 -14.31
N LYS A 207 -0.26 -0.23 -15.33
CA LYS A 207 0.49 -0.55 -16.55
C LYS A 207 2.00 -0.46 -16.40
N GLU A 208 2.51 0.18 -15.34
CA GLU A 208 3.95 0.28 -15.13
C GLU A 208 4.54 -1.05 -14.65
N ALA A 209 5.21 -1.76 -15.57
CA ALA A 209 5.84 -3.05 -15.29
C ALA A 209 6.84 -2.98 -14.13
N ASN A 210 7.65 -1.93 -14.05
CA ASN A 210 8.65 -1.77 -12.99
C ASN A 210 8.00 -1.70 -11.60
N THR A 211 6.86 -1.00 -11.48
CA THR A 211 6.08 -0.91 -10.25
C THR A 211 5.54 -2.27 -9.83
N MET A 212 4.97 -3.02 -10.78
CA MET A 212 4.46 -4.36 -10.52
C MET A 212 5.56 -5.37 -10.17
N LEU A 213 6.76 -5.21 -10.72
CA LEU A 213 7.91 -6.05 -10.39
C LEU A 213 8.47 -5.74 -9.00
N ALA A 214 8.57 -4.46 -8.62
CA ALA A 214 9.08 -4.07 -7.32
C ALA A 214 8.07 -4.29 -6.18
N PHE A 215 6.78 -4.16 -6.46
CA PHE A 215 5.69 -4.31 -5.51
C PHE A 215 4.64 -5.32 -6.01
N PRO A 216 5.00 -6.60 -6.23
CA PRO A 216 4.10 -7.59 -6.82
C PRO A 216 2.84 -7.82 -5.99
N THR A 217 2.89 -7.52 -4.69
CA THR A 217 1.73 -7.63 -3.81
C THR A 217 0.63 -6.62 -4.14
N THR A 218 0.89 -5.52 -4.84
CA THR A 218 -0.13 -4.50 -5.18
C THR A 218 -0.88 -4.82 -6.48
N SER A 219 -0.40 -5.78 -7.29
CA SER A 219 -0.92 -6.04 -8.63
C SER A 219 -2.40 -6.45 -8.64
N LYS A 220 -2.82 -7.26 -7.65
CA LYS A 220 -4.21 -7.74 -7.56
C LYS A 220 -5.16 -6.57 -7.29
N GLU A 221 -4.85 -5.78 -6.27
CA GLU A 221 -5.65 -4.63 -5.86
C GLU A 221 -5.63 -3.53 -6.94
N ALA A 222 -4.47 -3.29 -7.57
CA ALA A 222 -4.34 -2.34 -8.67
C ALA A 222 -5.22 -2.73 -9.87
N ARG A 223 -5.21 -4.02 -10.24
CA ARG A 223 -6.06 -4.54 -11.33
C ARG A 223 -7.54 -4.39 -11.01
N ALA A 224 -7.95 -4.77 -9.80
CA ALA A 224 -9.33 -4.68 -9.36
C ALA A 224 -9.83 -3.23 -9.40
N PHE A 225 -9.04 -2.30 -8.85
CA PHE A 225 -9.37 -0.88 -8.85
C PHE A 225 -9.37 -0.27 -10.26
N ASN A 226 -8.38 -0.59 -11.10
CA ASN A 226 -8.33 -0.13 -12.48
C ASN A 226 -9.58 -0.54 -13.28
N ASN A 227 -9.97 -1.82 -13.18
CA ASN A 227 -11.09 -2.36 -13.95
C ASN A 227 -12.45 -1.77 -13.55
N ILE A 228 -12.64 -1.41 -12.28
CA ILE A 228 -13.89 -0.75 -11.84
C ILE A 228 -13.85 0.75 -12.14
N CYS A 229 -12.71 1.42 -11.90
CA CYS A 229 -12.58 2.86 -12.04
C CYS A 229 -12.67 3.32 -13.50
N VAL A 230 -11.93 2.69 -14.42
CA VAL A 230 -11.98 3.03 -15.86
C VAL A 230 -13.36 2.81 -16.44
N ARG A 231 -14.01 1.69 -16.06
CA ARG A 231 -15.37 1.38 -16.50
C ARG A 231 -16.37 2.38 -15.94
N LEU A 232 -16.29 2.72 -14.65
CA LEU A 232 -17.17 3.72 -14.05
C LEU A 232 -16.99 5.08 -14.73
N TYR A 233 -15.74 5.51 -14.94
CA TYR A 233 -15.42 6.77 -15.61
C TYR A 233 -16.03 6.82 -17.01
N ASN A 234 -15.74 5.84 -17.86
CA ASN A 234 -16.24 5.79 -19.24
C ASN A 234 -17.77 5.85 -19.29
N ASN A 235 -18.45 5.18 -18.36
CA ASN A 235 -19.90 5.17 -18.30
C ASN A 235 -20.50 6.49 -17.82
N ILE A 236 -19.84 7.19 -16.89
CA ILE A 236 -20.28 8.54 -16.47
C ILE A 236 -20.00 9.58 -17.56
N SER A 237 -18.86 9.46 -18.27
CA SER A 237 -18.40 10.47 -19.22
C SER A 237 -18.95 10.32 -20.63
N GLY A 238 -19.31 9.09 -21.03
CA GLY A 238 -19.55 8.74 -22.44
C GLY A 238 -21.00 8.76 -22.90
N ASP A 239 -21.98 9.08 -22.05
CA ASP A 239 -23.43 8.84 -22.28
C ASP A 239 -23.76 7.39 -22.71
N THR A 240 -22.79 6.48 -22.63
CA THR A 240 -22.96 5.05 -22.84
C THR A 240 -23.65 4.51 -21.60
N ASN A 241 -24.98 4.55 -21.59
CA ASN A 241 -25.82 3.88 -20.59
C ASN A 241 -25.65 2.35 -20.67
N GLU A 242 -24.45 1.82 -20.41
CA GLU A 242 -24.23 0.36 -20.30
C GLU A 242 -24.98 -0.23 -19.08
N TYR A 243 -25.40 0.62 -18.13
CA TYR A 243 -26.20 0.20 -16.98
C TYR A 243 -27.69 0.28 -17.28
N SER A 244 -28.29 -0.89 -17.43
CA SER A 244 -29.72 -1.08 -17.64
C SER A 244 -30.59 -0.70 -16.45
N THR A 245 -30.03 -0.59 -15.23
CA THR A 245 -30.76 -0.23 -14.01
C THR A 245 -29.98 0.68 -13.07
N ALA A 246 -30.71 1.52 -12.32
CA ALA A 246 -30.16 2.38 -11.28
C ALA A 246 -29.45 1.58 -10.15
N GLU A 247 -29.94 0.40 -9.82
CA GLU A 247 -29.32 -0.48 -8.82
C GLU A 247 -27.92 -0.96 -9.24
N LEU A 248 -27.74 -1.32 -10.50
CA LEU A 248 -26.43 -1.71 -11.05
C LEU A 248 -25.45 -0.56 -10.96
N TYR A 249 -25.90 0.67 -11.26
CA TYR A 249 -25.08 1.88 -11.16
C TYR A 249 -24.62 2.15 -9.73
N LYS A 250 -25.55 2.07 -8.77
CA LYS A 250 -25.27 2.25 -7.34
C LYS A 250 -24.26 1.21 -6.84
N SER A 251 -24.44 -0.05 -7.23
CA SER A 251 -23.53 -1.15 -6.92
C SER A 251 -22.11 -0.88 -7.44
N GLN A 252 -21.98 -0.33 -8.65
CA GLN A 252 -20.67 0.00 -9.21
C GLN A 252 -19.98 1.16 -8.53
N ILE A 253 -20.70 2.22 -8.18
CA ILE A 253 -20.14 3.32 -7.39
C ILE A 253 -19.63 2.78 -6.05
N GLN A 254 -20.43 1.94 -5.39
CA GLN A 254 -20.04 1.33 -4.13
C GLN A 254 -18.77 0.47 -4.29
N GLU A 255 -18.72 -0.34 -5.34
CA GLU A 255 -17.54 -1.15 -5.64
C GLU A 255 -16.30 -0.29 -5.96
N TYR A 256 -16.45 0.79 -6.72
CA TYR A 256 -15.38 1.75 -6.98
C TYR A 256 -14.82 2.32 -5.69
N LEU A 257 -15.68 2.83 -4.79
CA LEU A 257 -15.26 3.42 -3.52
C LEU A 257 -14.60 2.38 -2.59
N ASN A 258 -15.10 1.15 -2.57
CA ASN A 258 -14.51 0.05 -1.80
C ASN A 258 -13.13 -0.34 -2.33
N GLN A 259 -13.01 -0.56 -3.65
CA GLN A 259 -11.74 -0.94 -4.27
C GLN A 259 -10.70 0.18 -4.15
N ARG A 260 -11.14 1.44 -4.26
CA ARG A 260 -10.30 2.61 -3.99
C ARG A 260 -9.70 2.54 -2.59
N PHE A 261 -10.52 2.34 -1.57
CA PHE A 261 -10.06 2.25 -0.18
C PHE A 261 -9.10 1.08 0.03
N ILE A 262 -9.44 -0.11 -0.48
CA ILE A 262 -8.59 -1.30 -0.39
C ILE A 262 -7.23 -1.04 -1.04
N PHE A 263 -7.22 -0.50 -2.26
CA PHE A 263 -6.01 -0.23 -3.02
C PHE A 263 -5.11 0.79 -2.31
N PHE A 264 -5.62 1.97 -1.96
CA PHE A 264 -4.79 3.02 -1.37
C PHE A 264 -4.25 2.65 0.00
N ASN A 265 -5.04 1.97 0.85
CA ASN A 265 -4.52 1.47 2.13
C ASN A 265 -3.43 0.42 1.94
N HIS A 266 -3.61 -0.48 0.99
CA HIS A 266 -2.64 -1.52 0.71
C HIS A 266 -1.34 -0.93 0.17
N VAL A 267 -1.44 -0.02 -0.82
CA VAL A 267 -0.31 0.69 -1.38
C VAL A 267 0.42 1.50 -0.31
N GLU A 268 -0.27 2.23 0.56
CA GLU A 268 0.37 2.96 1.65
C GLU A 268 1.11 2.02 2.61
N SER A 269 0.49 0.89 2.97
CA SER A 269 1.11 -0.09 3.86
C SER A 269 2.39 -0.72 3.27
N VAL A 270 2.45 -0.87 1.94
CA VAL A 270 3.50 -1.58 1.22
C VAL A 270 4.59 -0.62 0.71
N MET A 271 4.20 0.54 0.20
CA MET A 271 5.08 1.52 -0.46
C MET A 271 5.42 2.71 0.44
N GLY A 272 4.49 3.24 1.24
CA GLY A 272 4.66 4.50 1.97
C GLY A 272 5.94 4.59 2.80
N HIS A 273 6.38 3.47 3.36
CA HIS A 273 7.60 3.35 4.15
C HIS A 273 8.92 3.52 3.38
N TYR A 274 8.90 3.51 2.05
CA TYR A 274 10.07 3.68 1.18
C TYR A 274 10.18 5.09 0.58
N GLY A 275 9.13 5.91 0.69
CA GLY A 275 9.08 7.27 0.15
C GLY A 275 9.66 8.35 1.07
N HIS A 276 10.41 7.97 2.10
CA HIS A 276 10.96 8.88 3.13
C HIS A 276 12.47 8.74 3.28
#